data_AF-A0A0J8YDQ3-F1
#
_entry.id   AF-A0A0J8YDQ3-F1
#
_cell.length_a   1.000
_cell.length_b   1.000
_cell.length_c   1.000
_cell.angle_alpha   90.00
_cell.angle_beta   90.00
_cell.angle_gamma   90.00
#
_symmetry.space_group_name_H-M   'P 1'
#
loop_
_entity.id
_entity.type
_entity.pdbx_description
1 polymer ?
#
loop_
_entity_poly.entity_id
_entity_poly.type
_entity_poly.pdbx_seq_one_letter_code
_entity_poly.pdbx_strand_id
1 'polypeptide(L)'
;MAINQQSSWGGKRKGSGAPMGNTNAVKHGERSRKAFFPLVTPDCFTATESNRARNLILAKRWAELYAMNPPPSTEHYREMMLINGLMGQHTDRMIAQTIKARWYATGGG
;
A
#
# COMPACT_ATOMS: atom_id res chain seq x y z
N MET A 1 40.38 9.74 -7.66
CA MET A 1 39.08 9.73 -8.37
C MET A 1 38.16 8.76 -7.65
N ALA A 2 37.14 9.25 -6.96
CA ALA A 2 36.13 8.40 -6.31
C ALA A 2 34.79 8.66 -6.99
N ILE A 3 34.25 7.65 -7.67
CA ILE A 3 32.92 7.68 -8.29
C ILE A 3 31.92 7.40 -7.18
N ASN A 4 31.36 8.45 -6.58
CA ASN A 4 30.29 8.30 -5.60
C ASN A 4 28.97 8.10 -6.36
N GLN A 5 28.45 6.87 -6.31
CA GLN A 5 27.13 6.48 -6.80
C GLN A 5 26.07 7.24 -5.99
N GLN A 6 25.62 8.39 -6.48
CA GLN A 6 24.44 9.04 -5.93
C GLN A 6 23.19 8.41 -6.54
N SER A 7 22.51 7.63 -5.69
CA SER A 7 21.17 7.12 -5.90
C SER A 7 20.25 8.21 -6.45
N SER A 8 19.84 8.02 -7.69
CA SER A 8 18.60 8.61 -8.18
C SER A 8 17.45 8.06 -7.32
N TRP A 9 16.39 8.83 -7.11
CA TRP A 9 15.24 8.59 -6.21
C TRP A 9 15.41 9.10 -4.77
N GLY A 10 14.89 10.31 -4.51
CA GLY A 10 14.59 10.78 -3.15
C GLY A 10 15.06 12.20 -2.86
N GLY A 11 14.27 13.19 -3.28
CA GLY A 11 14.63 14.61 -3.28
C GLY A 11 14.84 15.26 -1.91
N LYS A 12 15.60 16.36 -1.90
CA LYS A 12 15.78 17.29 -0.77
C LYS A 12 15.50 18.77 -1.13
N ARG A 13 14.57 19.09 -2.05
CA ARG A 13 14.17 20.50 -2.32
C ARG A 13 12.67 20.66 -2.59
N LYS A 14 12.13 21.82 -2.21
CA LYS A 14 10.74 22.25 -2.44
C LYS A 14 10.49 22.28 -3.96
N GLY A 15 9.60 21.41 -4.45
CA GLY A 15 9.47 21.12 -5.88
C GLY A 15 10.01 19.75 -6.31
N SER A 16 10.23 18.81 -5.39
CA SER A 16 10.53 17.38 -5.63
C SER A 16 9.36 16.61 -6.28
N GLY A 17 8.63 17.29 -7.18
CA GLY A 17 7.70 16.70 -8.12
C GLY A 17 8.47 16.22 -9.34
N ALA A 18 8.00 15.10 -9.89
CA ALA A 18 8.49 14.51 -11.12
C ALA A 18 8.68 15.56 -12.24
N PRO A 19 9.59 15.33 -13.21
CA PRO A 19 9.88 16.29 -14.29
C PRO A 19 8.62 16.83 -14.96
N MET A 20 8.62 18.07 -15.44
CA MET A 20 7.44 18.69 -16.09
C MET A 20 6.93 17.77 -17.22
N GLY A 21 5.67 17.34 -17.13
CA GLY A 21 5.07 16.34 -18.03
C GLY A 21 5.03 14.90 -17.49
N ASN A 22 5.81 14.58 -16.45
CA ASN A 22 5.75 13.30 -15.74
C ASN A 22 4.57 13.29 -14.77
N THR A 23 3.41 13.01 -15.33
CA THR A 23 2.17 12.77 -14.61
C THR A 23 2.11 11.36 -14.00
N ASN A 24 3.15 10.53 -14.07
CA ASN A 24 3.07 9.15 -13.56
C ASN A 24 2.77 9.11 -12.07
N ALA A 25 3.36 10.00 -11.25
CA ALA A 25 3.04 10.07 -9.83
C ALA A 25 1.57 10.45 -9.57
N VAL A 26 0.98 11.30 -10.43
CA VAL A 26 -0.43 11.72 -10.34
C VAL A 26 -1.37 10.63 -10.88
N LYS A 27 -1.04 10.02 -12.02
CA LYS A 27 -1.78 8.91 -12.65
C LYS A 27 -1.76 7.66 -11.76
N HIS A 28 -0.60 7.31 -11.19
CA HIS A 28 -0.50 6.25 -10.19
C HIS A 28 -1.21 6.65 -8.91
N GLY A 29 -1.09 7.90 -8.46
CA GLY A 29 -1.79 8.40 -7.28
C GLY A 29 -3.31 8.31 -7.42
N GLU A 30 -3.87 8.68 -8.57
CA GLU A 30 -5.31 8.70 -8.85
C GLU A 30 -5.86 7.32 -9.19
N ARG A 31 -5.09 6.48 -9.91
CA ARG A 31 -5.42 5.06 -10.13
C ARG A 31 -5.38 4.27 -8.83
N SER A 32 -4.37 4.48 -7.99
CA SER A 32 -4.34 3.94 -6.63
C SER A 32 -5.52 4.47 -5.83
N ARG A 33 -5.86 5.77 -5.97
CA ARG A 33 -7.00 6.40 -5.27
C ARG A 33 -8.35 5.75 -5.62
N LYS A 34 -8.55 5.43 -6.91
CA LYS A 34 -9.75 4.74 -7.42
C LYS A 34 -9.73 3.23 -7.19
N ALA A 35 -8.56 2.63 -6.97
CA ALA A 35 -8.41 1.22 -6.66
C ALA A 35 -8.47 0.90 -5.16
N PHE A 36 -8.44 1.92 -4.30
CA PHE A 36 -8.88 1.73 -2.93
C PHE A 36 -10.38 1.49 -2.98
N PHE A 37 -10.81 0.24 -2.76
CA PHE A 37 -12.13 -0.01 -2.22
C PHE A 37 -12.21 0.82 -0.94
N PRO A 38 -13.00 1.90 -0.88
CA PRO A 38 -13.20 2.61 0.38
C PRO A 38 -14.10 1.70 1.21
N LEU A 39 -13.49 0.69 1.84
CA LEU A 39 -14.20 -0.13 2.79
C LEU A 39 -14.43 0.75 4.01
N VAL A 40 -15.66 1.26 4.10
CA VAL A 40 -16.20 1.88 5.30
C VAL A 40 -16.35 0.76 6.32
N THR A 41 -15.39 0.71 7.24
CA THR A 41 -15.46 -0.16 8.41
C THR A 41 -16.27 0.58 9.48
N PRO A 42 -17.17 -0.11 10.21
CA PRO A 42 -17.93 0.54 11.28
C PRO A 42 -17.02 1.25 12.28
N ASP A 43 -17.47 2.38 12.83
CA ASP A 43 -16.68 3.17 13.80
C ASP A 43 -16.36 2.41 15.09
N CYS A 44 -17.10 1.34 15.38
CA CYS A 44 -16.82 0.45 16.51
C CYS A 44 -15.58 -0.42 16.31
N PHE A 45 -15.03 -0.51 15.10
CA PHE A 45 -13.84 -1.31 14.83
C PHE A 45 -12.59 -0.53 15.23
N THR A 46 -11.71 -1.18 15.97
CA THR A 46 -10.34 -0.69 16.14
C THR A 46 -9.64 -0.58 14.77
N ALA A 47 -8.56 0.19 14.73
CA ALA A 47 -7.77 0.33 13.51
C ALA A 47 -7.21 -1.03 13.02
N THR A 48 -6.87 -1.93 13.94
CA THR A 48 -6.41 -3.29 13.63
C THR A 48 -7.53 -4.14 13.02
N GLU A 49 -8.72 -4.15 13.65
CA GLU A 49 -9.89 -4.88 13.12
C GLU A 49 -10.29 -4.36 11.75
N SER A 50 -10.24 -3.05 11.55
CA SER A 50 -10.51 -2.42 10.26
C SER A 50 -9.55 -2.89 9.17
N ASN A 51 -8.25 -2.98 9.48
CA ASN A 51 -7.25 -3.49 8.53
C ASN A 51 -7.42 -5.00 8.26
N ARG A 52 -7.79 -5.80 9.26
CA ARG A 52 -8.12 -7.23 9.09
C ARG A 52 -9.32 -7.42 8.16
N ALA A 53 -10.40 -6.68 8.38
CA ALA A 53 -11.60 -6.73 7.55
C ALA A 53 -11.30 -6.34 6.09
N ARG A 54 -10.51 -5.29 5.88
CA ARG A 54 -10.01 -4.92 4.54
C ARG A 54 -9.24 -6.04 3.88
N ASN A 55 -8.30 -6.67 4.61
CA ASN A 55 -7.52 -7.78 4.07
C ASN A 55 -8.36 -9.01 3.74
N LEU A 56 -9.40 -9.32 4.51
CA LEU A 56 -10.27 -10.46 4.21
C LEU A 56 -10.99 -10.28 2.86
N ILE A 57 -11.52 -9.08 2.59
CA ILE A 57 -12.21 -8.78 1.33
C ILE A 57 -11.24 -8.78 0.15
N LEU A 58 -10.07 -8.16 0.34
CA LEU A 58 -9.01 -8.13 -0.66
C LEU A 58 -8.50 -9.56 -0.97
N ALA A 59 -8.31 -10.40 0.05
CA ALA A 59 -7.87 -11.78 -0.11
C ALA A 59 -8.89 -12.61 -0.91
N LYS A 60 -10.19 -12.40 -0.69
CA LYS A 60 -11.23 -13.06 -1.49
C LYS A 60 -11.10 -12.70 -2.98
N ARG A 61 -11.03 -11.41 -3.31
CA ARG A 61 -10.88 -10.96 -4.70
C ARG A 61 -9.55 -11.42 -5.31
N TRP A 62 -8.47 -11.41 -4.53
CA TRP A 62 -7.19 -11.93 -4.96
C TRP A 62 -7.27 -13.41 -5.33
N ALA A 63 -7.93 -14.23 -4.51
CA ALA A 63 -8.10 -15.65 -4.77
C ALA A 63 -8.93 -15.92 -6.03
N GLU A 64 -10.00 -15.15 -6.26
CA GLU A 64 -10.79 -15.20 -7.49
C GLU A 64 -9.91 -14.90 -8.72
N LEU A 65 -9.09 -13.85 -8.68
CA LEU A 65 -8.16 -13.51 -9.76
C LEU A 65 -7.08 -14.56 -9.95
N TYR A 66 -6.52 -15.08 -8.85
CA TYR A 66 -5.48 -16.10 -8.89
C TYR A 66 -5.98 -17.39 -9.55
N ALA A 67 -7.22 -17.80 -9.25
CA ALA A 67 -7.83 -18.98 -9.85
C ALA A 67 -8.01 -18.85 -11.39
N MET A 68 -8.11 -17.63 -11.92
CA MET A 68 -8.15 -17.40 -13.37
C MET A 68 -6.78 -17.57 -14.05
N ASN A 69 -5.70 -17.68 -13.28
CA ASN A 69 -4.32 -17.75 -13.76
C ASN A 69 -3.99 -16.69 -14.84
N PRO A 70 -4.18 -15.39 -14.56
CA PRO A 70 -4.09 -14.35 -15.58
C PRO A 70 -2.65 -14.22 -16.09
N PRO A 71 -2.43 -14.14 -17.42
CA PRO A 71 -1.11 -13.92 -17.96
C PRO A 71 -0.50 -12.60 -17.45
N PRO A 72 0.84 -12.52 -17.32
CA PRO A 72 1.52 -11.28 -16.99
C PRO A 72 1.09 -10.13 -17.91
N SER A 73 1.07 -8.91 -17.37
CA SER A 73 0.69 -7.67 -18.08
C SER A 73 -0.78 -7.53 -18.49
N THR A 74 -1.65 -8.50 -18.17
CA THR A 74 -3.11 -8.34 -18.31
C THR A 74 -3.69 -7.43 -17.23
N GLU A 75 -4.90 -6.91 -17.43
CA GLU A 75 -5.58 -6.11 -16.42
C GLU A 75 -5.84 -6.90 -15.14
N HIS A 76 -6.31 -8.14 -15.26
CA HIS A 76 -6.52 -9.05 -14.11
C HIS A 76 -5.21 -9.30 -13.34
N TYR A 77 -4.08 -9.50 -14.03
CA TYR A 77 -2.79 -9.64 -13.36
C TYR A 77 -2.37 -8.36 -12.64
N ARG A 78 -2.58 -7.18 -13.25
CA ARG A 78 -2.29 -5.88 -12.62
C ARG A 78 -3.17 -5.64 -11.39
N GLU A 79 -4.45 -5.99 -11.45
CA GLU A 79 -5.38 -5.92 -10.31
C GLU A 79 -4.91 -6.85 -9.18
N MET A 80 -4.55 -8.10 -9.51
CA MET A 80 -4.05 -9.07 -8.54
C MET A 80 -2.78 -8.58 -7.83
N MET A 81 -1.82 -8.03 -8.56
CA MET A 81 -0.59 -7.46 -7.98
C MET A 81 -0.86 -6.23 -7.12
N LEU A 82 -1.83 -5.39 -7.51
CA LEU A 82 -2.23 -4.23 -6.73
C LEU A 82 -2.87 -4.64 -5.40
N ILE A 83 -3.78 -5.62 -5.44
CA ILE A 83 -4.42 -6.17 -4.24
C ILE A 83 -3.37 -6.75 -3.29
N ASN A 84 -2.38 -7.49 -3.81
CA ASN A 84 -1.29 -8.02 -3.00
C ASN A 84 -0.51 -6.90 -2.28
N GLY A 85 -0.18 -5.82 -2.99
CA GLY A 85 0.49 -4.67 -2.39
C GLY A 85 -0.35 -3.98 -1.29
N LEU A 86 -1.65 -3.86 -1.49
CA LEU A 86 -2.56 -3.28 -0.49
C LEU A 86 -2.65 -4.14 0.78
N MET A 87 -2.73 -5.47 0.63
CA MET A 87 -2.73 -6.39 1.76
C MET A 87 -1.45 -6.28 2.59
N GLY A 88 -0.30 -6.09 1.91
CA GLY A 88 0.99 -5.81 2.55
C GLY A 88 0.95 -4.52 3.38
N GLN A 89 0.45 -3.42 2.82
CA GLN A 89 0.35 -2.13 3.53
C GLN A 89 -0.53 -2.21 4.78
N HIS A 90 -1.65 -2.94 4.72
CA HIS A 90 -2.48 -3.16 5.89
C HIS A 90 -1.76 -4.00 6.95
N THR A 91 -0.99 -5.01 6.53
CA THR A 91 -0.17 -5.84 7.41
C THR A 91 0.90 -5.01 8.12
N ASP A 92 1.62 -4.15 7.39
CA ASP A 92 2.62 -3.25 7.95
C ASP A 92 2.02 -2.30 8.99
N ARG A 93 0.82 -1.75 8.72
CA ARG A 93 0.09 -0.91 9.68
C ARG A 93 -0.27 -1.67 10.95
N MET A 94 -0.74 -2.93 10.82
CA MET A 94 -1.05 -3.76 11.98
C MET A 94 0.20 -4.06 12.82
N ILE A 95 1.33 -4.35 12.18
CA ILE A 95 2.63 -4.57 12.86
C ILE A 95 3.04 -3.30 13.61
N ALA A 96 3.02 -2.14 12.95
CA ALA A 96 3.37 -0.87 13.56
C ALA A 96 2.48 -0.52 14.76
N GLN A 97 1.17 -0.77 14.65
CA GLN A 97 0.22 -0.60 15.75
C GLN A 97 0.52 -1.54 16.92
N THR A 98 0.86 -2.79 16.63
CA THR A 98 1.20 -3.80 17.65
C THR A 98 2.48 -3.41 18.41
N ILE A 99 3.52 -2.97 17.69
CA ILE A 99 4.77 -2.49 18.28
C ILE A 99 4.51 -1.26 19.15
N LYS A 100 3.74 -0.30 18.65
CA LYS A 100 3.38 0.92 19.39
C LYS A 100 2.61 0.60 20.67
N ALA A 101 1.61 -0.28 20.61
CA ALA A 101 0.86 -0.72 21.78
C ALA A 101 1.78 -1.37 22.84
N ARG A 102 2.71 -2.23 22.39
CA ARG A 102 3.69 -2.87 23.28
C ARG A 102 4.61 -1.85 23.94
N TRP A 103 5.09 -0.87 23.21
CA TRP A 103 5.97 0.19 23.73
C TRP A 103 5.33 0.96 24.90
N TYR A 104 4.06 1.34 24.76
CA TYR A 104 3.33 1.98 25.85
C TYR A 104 3.06 1.02 27.02
N ALA A 105 2.75 -0.24 26.75
CA ALA A 105 2.52 -1.24 27.80
C ALA A 105 3.77 -1.52 28.64
N THR A 106 4.98 -1.33 28.09
CA THR A 106 6.26 -1.53 28.80
C THR A 106 6.84 -0.25 29.41
N GLY A 107 6.07 0.84 29.47
CA GLY A 107 6.48 2.07 30.18
C GLY A 107 7.42 3.00 29.40
N GLY A 108 7.47 2.93 28.07
CA GLY A 108 8.29 3.81 27.23
C GLY A 108 7.70 5.22 26.98
N GLY A 109 6.90 5.74 27.91
CA GLY A 109 6.18 7.03 27.78
C GLY A 109 6.85 8.17 28.52
#